data_AF-A0A3Q2CD85-F1
#
_entry.id   AF-A0A3Q2CD85-F1
#
_cell.length_a   1.000
_cell.length_b   1.000
_cell.length_c   1.000
_cell.angle_alpha   90.00
_cell.angle_beta   90.00
_cell.angle_gamma   90.00
#
_symmetry.space_group_name_H-M   'P 1'
#
loop_
_entity.id
_entity.type
_entity.pdbx_description
1 polymer ?
#
loop_
_entity_poly.entity_id
_entity_poly.type
_entity_poly.pdbx_seq_one_letter_code
_entity_poly.pdbx_strand_id
1 'polypeptide(L)' 'MLKKPPKLKRTVRAKAKGNVNIATGSEAMIELLIVMFLKGLSEEAKAKAFEEKSATIGAHHVRAVSKKMLKKARG' A
#
# COMPACT_ATOMS: atom_id res chain seq x y z
N MET A 1 16.94 4.24 -4.53
CA MET A 1 16.70 4.46 -3.09
C MET A 1 16.10 5.85 -2.91
N LEU A 2 15.00 5.98 -2.16
CA LEU A 2 14.40 7.29 -1.86
C LEU A 2 15.42 8.14 -1.10
N LYS A 3 15.81 9.29 -1.67
CA LYS A 3 16.87 10.17 -1.14
C LYS A 3 16.51 10.84 0.20
N LYS A 4 15.24 10.75 0.63
CA LYS A 4 14.76 11.23 1.93
C LYS A 4 13.73 10.24 2.47
N PRO A 5 13.74 9.93 3.78
CA PRO A 5 12.68 9.16 4.39
C PRO A 5 11.33 9.86 4.13
N PRO A 6 10.28 9.11 3.75
CA PRO A 6 8.95 9.67 3.57
C PRO A 6 8.54 10.46 4.81
N LYS A 7 7.86 11.60 4.66
CA LYS A 7 7.29 12.35 5.79
C LYS A 7 6.04 11.65 6.33
N LEU A 8 6.15 10.38 6.69
CA LEU A 8 5.02 9.49 6.90
C LEU A 8 4.14 9.94 8.05
N LYS A 9 4.72 10.33 9.19
CA LYS A 9 4.01 10.94 10.31
C LYS A 9 3.13 12.11 9.90
N ARG A 10 3.62 12.99 9.02
CA ARG A 10 2.85 14.15 8.53
C ARG A 10 1.69 13.70 7.66
N THR A 11 1.91 12.74 6.76
CA THR A 11 0.86 12.21 5.88
C THR A 11 -0.24 11.51 6.68
N VAL A 12 0.12 10.67 7.64
CA VAL A 12 -0.85 9.96 8.49
C VAL A 12 -1.68 10.96 9.30
N ARG A 13 -1.04 11.94 9.96
CA ARG A 13 -1.76 12.99 10.70
C ARG A 13 -2.69 13.82 9.82
N ALA A 14 -2.28 14.15 8.59
CA ALA A 14 -3.11 14.92 7.67
C ALA A 14 -4.32 14.14 7.13
N LYS A 15 -4.30 12.80 7.19
CA LYS A 15 -5.37 11.93 6.67
C LYS A 15 -6.22 11.28 7.76
N ALA A 16 -5.75 11.28 9.01
CA ALA A 16 -6.49 10.74 10.13
C ALA A 16 -7.76 11.56 10.42
N LYS A 17 -8.86 10.88 10.77
CA LYS A 17 -10.07 11.52 11.29
C LYS A 17 -9.88 11.81 12.78
N GLY A 18 -9.24 12.94 13.08
CA GLY A 18 -8.98 13.40 14.45
C GLY A 18 -7.51 13.43 14.83
N ASN A 19 -7.24 13.83 16.08
CA ASN A 19 -5.89 13.95 16.60
C ASN A 19 -5.32 12.56 16.93
N VAL A 20 -4.39 12.09 16.10
CA VAL A 20 -3.69 10.81 16.31
C VAL A 20 -2.27 11.06 16.81
N ASN A 21 -1.98 10.52 17.98
CA ASN A 21 -0.63 10.49 18.54
C ASN A 21 0.15 9.33 17.91
N ILE A 22 1.25 9.65 17.22
CA ILE A 22 2.14 8.64 16.64
C ILE A 22 3.41 8.62 17.49
N ALA A 23 3.59 7.54 18.25
CA ALA A 23 4.73 7.38 19.13
C ALA A 23 6.05 7.32 18.34
N THR A 24 7.14 7.68 19.01
CA THR A 24 8.50 7.54 18.47
C THR A 24 8.77 6.07 18.20
N GLY A 25 9.26 5.74 16.99
CA GLY A 25 9.51 4.36 16.57
C GLY A 25 8.34 3.67 15.84
N SER A 26 7.10 4.17 15.94
CA SER A 26 5.95 3.57 15.23
C SER A 26 6.00 3.80 13.71
N GLU A 27 6.80 4.76 13.23
CA GLU A 27 7.01 5.02 11.79
C GLU A 27 7.42 3.75 11.04
N ALA A 28 8.46 3.06 11.52
CA ALA A 28 8.96 1.84 10.90
C ALA A 28 7.87 0.76 10.74
N MET A 29 6.94 0.68 11.69
CA MET A 29 5.82 -0.26 11.63
C MET A 29 4.77 0.15 10.58
N ILE A 30 4.46 1.45 10.47
CA ILE A 30 3.54 1.94 9.44
C ILE A 30 4.19 1.80 8.04
N GLU A 31 5.49 2.10 7.93
CA GLU A 31 6.31 1.81 6.76
C GLU A 31 6.22 0.32 6.36
N LEU A 32 6.42 -0.59 7.31
CA LEU A 32 6.33 -2.04 7.08
C LEU A 32 4.94 -2.44 6.59
N LEU A 33 3.87 -1.93 7.22
CA LEU A 33 2.49 -2.20 6.79
C LEU A 33 2.24 -1.75 5.34
N ILE A 34 2.75 -0.59 4.94
CA ILE A 34 2.64 -0.08 3.58
C ILE A 34 3.38 -1.01 2.60
N VAL A 35 4.61 -1.41 2.94
CA VAL A 35 5.40 -2.33 2.09
C VAL A 35 4.70 -3.69 1.96
N MET A 36 4.18 -4.25 3.06
CA MET A 36 3.45 -5.52 3.03
C MET A 36 2.17 -5.42 2.19
N PHE A 37 1.42 -4.32 2.30
CA PHE A 37 0.25 -4.08 1.47
C PHE A 37 0.61 -3.99 -0.02
N LEU A 38 1.64 -3.21 -0.37
CA LEU A 38 2.09 -3.05 -1.75
C LEU A 38 2.64 -4.35 -2.34
N LYS A 39 3.34 -5.16 -1.54
CA LYS A 39 3.79 -6.51 -1.94
C LYS A 39 2.59 -7.37 -2.33
N GLY A 40 1.60 -7.49 -1.45
CA GLY A 40 0.40 -8.28 -1.72
C GLY A 40 -0.41 -7.75 -2.90
N LEU A 41 -0.55 -6.43 -3.04
CA LEU A 41 -1.22 -5.81 -4.19
C LEU A 41 -0.51 -6.13 -5.50
N SER A 42 0.82 -6.12 -5.50
CA SER A 42 1.63 -6.43 -6.68
C SER A 42 1.53 -7.91 -7.06
N GLU A 43 1.50 -8.81 -6.09
CA GLU A 43 1.31 -10.25 -6.30
C GLU A 43 -0.05 -10.54 -6.96
N GLU A 44 -1.12 -9.93 -6.45
CA GLU A 44 -2.47 -10.11 -7.00
C GLU A 44 -2.63 -9.45 -8.37
N ALA A 45 -2.03 -8.27 -8.59
CA ALA A 45 -2.03 -7.63 -9.91
C ALA A 45 -1.22 -8.45 -10.93
N LYS A 46 -0.11 -9.08 -10.52
CA LYS A 46 0.66 -10.00 -11.36
C LYS A 46 -0.15 -11.24 -11.73
N ALA A 47 -0.85 -11.85 -10.76
CA ALA A 47 -1.75 -12.97 -11.02
C ALA A 47 -2.83 -12.58 -12.03
N LYS A 48 -3.41 -11.37 -11.87
CA LYS A 48 -4.42 -10.87 -12.80
C LYS A 48 -3.88 -10.65 -14.23
N ALA A 49 -2.68 -10.09 -14.34
CA ALA A 49 -2.01 -9.95 -15.64
C ALA A 49 -1.73 -11.31 -16.30
N PHE A 50 -1.35 -12.32 -15.49
CA PHE A 50 -1.12 -13.67 -15.97
C PHE A 50 -2.40 -14.36 -16.48
N GLU A 51 -3.52 -14.23 -15.75
CA GLU A 51 -4.83 -14.72 -16.19
C GLU A 51 -5.24 -14.14 -17.56
N GLU A 52 -4.93 -12.86 -17.77
CA GLU A 52 -5.22 -12.14 -19.02
C GLU A 52 -4.14 -12.33 -20.10
N LYS A 53 -3.14 -13.19 -19.86
CA LYS A 53 -1.99 -13.44 -20.76
C LYS A 53 -1.22 -12.17 -21.12
N SER A 54 -1.22 -11.17 -20.24
CA SER A 54 -0.47 -9.93 -20.41
C SER A 54 0.98 -10.11 -19.94
N ALA A 55 1.93 -9.70 -20.78
CA ALA A 55 3.36 -9.71 -20.43
C ALA A 55 3.74 -8.65 -19.38
N THR A 56 2.89 -7.63 -19.18
CA THR A 56 3.16 -6.51 -18.25
C THR A 56 1.95 -6.23 -17.34
N ILE A 57 2.22 -5.65 -16.17
CA ILE A 57 1.17 -5.20 -15.24
C ILE A 57 0.68 -3.82 -15.70
N GLY A 58 -0.41 -3.78 -16.45
CA GLY A 58 -1.16 -2.57 -16.76
C GLY A 58 -1.95 -1.99 -15.58
N ALA A 59 -2.39 -0.74 -15.74
CA ALA A 59 -3.17 -0.03 -14.73
C ALA A 59 -4.53 -0.69 -14.44
N HIS A 60 -5.14 -1.35 -15.43
CA HIS A 60 -6.43 -2.02 -15.26
C HIS A 60 -6.32 -3.27 -14.37
N HIS A 61 -5.22 -4.04 -14.45
CA HIS A 61 -4.98 -5.17 -13.54
C HIS A 61 -4.94 -4.71 -12.09
N VAL A 62 -4.23 -3.60 -11.81
CA VAL A 62 -4.16 -3.01 -10.46
C VAL A 62 -5.54 -2.56 -10.00
N ARG A 63 -6.31 -1.86 -10.84
CA ARG A 63 -7.67 -1.41 -10.51
C ARG A 63 -8.60 -2.59 -10.20
N ALA A 64 -8.50 -3.67 -10.97
CA ALA A 64 -9.33 -4.87 -10.79
C ALA A 64 -9.13 -5.51 -9.41
N VAL A 65 -7.90 -5.56 -8.90
CA VAL A 65 -7.60 -6.18 -7.60
C VAL A 65 -7.66 -5.21 -6.41
N SER A 66 -7.57 -3.89 -6.66
CA SER A 66 -7.45 -2.86 -5.61
C SER A 66 -8.57 -2.91 -4.58
N LYS A 67 -9.83 -3.05 -5.00
CA LYS A 67 -10.99 -3.06 -4.09
C LYS A 67 -10.94 -4.24 -3.12
N LYS A 68 -10.60 -5.43 -3.62
CA LYS A 68 -10.42 -6.66 -2.82
C LYS A 68 -9.28 -6.48 -1.83
N MET A 69 -8.13 -5.97 -2.29
CA MET A 69 -6.95 -5.79 -1.45
C MET A 69 -7.16 -4.75 -0.35
N LEU A 70 -7.77 -3.61 -0.66
CA LEU A 70 -8.13 -2.61 0.34
C LEU A 70 -9.12 -3.15 1.39
N LYS A 71 -10.03 -4.06 0.99
CA LYS A 71 -10.93 -4.73 1.94
C LYS A 71 -10.16 -5.67 2.88
N LYS A 72 -9.16 -6.41 2.36
CA LYS A 72 -8.29 -7.30 3.14
C LYS A 72 -7.36 -6.55 4.09
N ALA A 73 -6.98 -5.33 3.74
CA ALA A 73 -6.11 -4.48 4.57
C ALA A 73 -6.84 -3.74 5.69
N ARG A 74 -8.16 -3.92 5.82
CA ARG A 74 -8.91 -3.41 6.97
C ARG A 74 -8.49 -4.22 8.20
N GLY A 75 -8.12 -3.51 9.27
CA GLY A 75 -7.92 -4.10 10.60
C GLY A 75 -9.22 -4.51 11.25
#